data_AF-A0A1N7JP30-F1
#
_entry.id   AF-A0A1N7JP30-F1
#
_cell.length_a   1.000
_cell.length_b   1.000
_cell.length_c   1.000
_cell.angle_alpha   90.00
_cell.angle_beta   90.00
_cell.angle_gamma   90.00
#
_symmetry.space_group_name_H-M   'P 1'
#
loop_
_entity.id
_entity.type
_entity.pdbx_description
1 polymer ?
#
loop_
_entity_poly.entity_id
_entity_poly.type
_entity_poly.pdbx_seq_one_letter_code
_entity_poly.pdbx_strand_id
1 'polypeptide(L)'
;MGKPPGRPHAPGAETDDRQTTSVVRIENEIERVLEGKLAKREIPEVKRRLTQLVVSEQFSGPMPHPKYLREYDDILPGATERILAMAERNLEHNIDMDQQVVRAEVADRTLGMYLGASLFGLLIVGAFAALFVTKTPVIPGLFLGTAAIGGVVAFIKGRNGK
;
A
#
# COMPACT_ATOMS: atom_id res chain seq x y z
N MET A 1 45.57 -2.44 4.47
CA MET A 1 44.65 -1.53 5.20
C MET A 1 44.12 -0.51 4.19
N GLY A 2 42.84 -0.26 4.01
CA GLY A 2 41.64 -0.68 4.73
C GLY A 2 40.41 -0.51 3.83
N LYS A 3 39.42 -1.38 4.04
CA LYS A 3 38.12 -1.37 3.37
C LYS A 3 37.18 -0.42 4.11
N PRO A 4 36.49 0.52 3.44
CA PRO A 4 35.34 1.21 4.01
C PRO A 4 34.04 0.85 3.23
N PRO A 5 32.84 1.21 3.71
CA PRO A 5 31.98 0.32 4.48
C PRO A 5 30.76 -0.13 3.67
N GLY A 6 30.12 -1.19 4.16
CA GLY A 6 28.92 -1.77 3.57
C GLY A 6 27.76 -0.77 3.46
N ARG A 7 27.04 -0.86 2.34
CA ARG A 7 25.73 -0.25 2.17
C ARG A 7 24.62 -1.27 2.44
N PRO A 8 23.45 -0.82 2.91
CA PRO A 8 22.44 -1.65 3.58
C PRO A 8 21.69 -2.55 2.60
N HIS A 9 21.27 -3.71 3.12
CA HIS A 9 20.41 -4.68 2.45
C HIS A 9 19.11 -4.04 1.94
N ALA A 10 18.85 -4.16 0.63
CA ALA A 10 17.53 -3.93 0.04
C ALA A 10 16.70 -5.22 0.15
N PRO A 11 15.41 -5.14 0.55
CA PRO A 11 14.54 -6.29 0.73
C PRO A 11 14.03 -6.76 -0.65
N GLY A 12 14.62 -7.84 -1.17
CA GLY A 12 14.25 -8.44 -2.46
C GLY A 12 14.26 -9.96 -2.45
N ALA A 13 13.99 -10.59 -1.31
CA ALA A 13 14.14 -12.04 -1.12
C ALA A 13 12.81 -12.77 -0.84
N GLU A 14 11.71 -12.40 -1.50
CA GLU A 14 10.43 -13.10 -1.34
C GLU A 14 9.63 -13.35 -2.64
N THR A 15 10.20 -13.09 -3.82
CA THR A 15 9.48 -13.30 -5.11
C THR A 15 9.99 -14.47 -5.96
N ASP A 16 10.89 -15.33 -5.44
CA ASP A 16 11.58 -16.36 -6.25
C ASP A 16 10.97 -17.78 -6.19
N ASP A 17 9.94 -18.03 -5.40
CA ASP A 17 9.33 -19.39 -5.35
C ASP A 17 8.13 -19.54 -6.31
N ARG A 18 7.37 -18.47 -6.54
CA ARG A 18 6.17 -18.51 -7.40
C ARG A 18 6.52 -18.46 -8.89
N GLN A 19 7.55 -17.72 -9.27
CA GLN A 19 8.02 -17.62 -10.66
C GLN A 19 8.69 -18.92 -11.11
N THR A 20 9.58 -19.49 -10.29
CA THR A 20 10.23 -20.79 -10.56
C THR A 20 9.20 -21.92 -10.73
N THR A 21 8.17 -21.97 -9.88
CA THR A 21 7.09 -22.97 -9.98
C THR A 21 6.28 -22.83 -11.27
N SER A 22 6.04 -21.61 -11.75
CA SER A 22 5.28 -21.37 -12.98
C SER A 22 6.04 -21.77 -14.24
N VAL A 23 7.36 -21.53 -14.28
CA VAL A 23 8.23 -21.91 -15.40
C VAL A 23 8.34 -23.43 -15.51
N VAL A 24 8.57 -24.12 -14.40
CA VAL A 24 8.66 -25.59 -14.35
C VAL A 24 7.34 -26.26 -14.76
N ARG A 25 6.19 -25.65 -14.43
CA ARG A 25 4.87 -26.17 -14.84
C ARG A 25 4.67 -26.09 -16.35
N ILE A 26 5.06 -24.98 -16.96
CA ILE A 26 4.94 -24.76 -18.41
C ILE A 26 5.86 -25.72 -19.18
N GLU A 27 7.09 -25.93 -18.71
CA GLU A 27 8.03 -26.90 -19.33
C GLU A 27 7.46 -28.31 -19.36
N ASN A 28 6.89 -28.77 -18.25
CA ASN A 28 6.28 -30.10 -18.14
C ASN A 28 5.02 -30.27 -19.01
N GLU A 29 4.24 -29.20 -19.17
CA GLU A 29 3.01 -29.22 -19.97
C GLU A 29 3.33 -29.23 -21.48
N ILE A 30 4.36 -28.49 -21.89
CA ILE A 30 4.90 -28.52 -23.25
C ILE A 30 5.46 -29.91 -23.59
N GLU A 31 6.19 -30.55 -22.67
CA GLU A 31 6.75 -31.88 -22.86
C GLU A 31 5.67 -32.94 -23.09
N ARG A 32 4.61 -32.95 -22.26
CA ARG A 32 3.47 -33.88 -22.42
C ARG A 32 2.75 -33.74 -23.76
N VAL A 33 2.57 -32.51 -24.25
CA VAL A 33 1.83 -32.26 -25.50
C VAL A 33 2.69 -32.62 -26.73
N LEU A 34 4.01 -32.42 -26.65
CA LEU A 34 4.95 -32.74 -27.73
C LEU A 34 5.21 -34.24 -27.86
N GLU A 35 5.26 -34.99 -26.75
CA GLU A 35 5.47 -36.45 -26.75
C GLU A 35 4.42 -37.22 -27.57
N GLY A 36 3.21 -36.66 -27.72
CA GLY A 36 2.11 -37.29 -28.47
C GLY A 36 2.03 -36.91 -29.96
N LYS A 37 2.79 -35.93 -30.46
CA LYS A 37 2.56 -35.36 -31.81
C LYS A 37 3.80 -35.18 -32.68
N LEU A 38 5.01 -35.46 -32.21
CA LEU A 38 6.24 -35.25 -32.99
C LEU A 38 7.18 -36.45 -32.92
N ALA A 39 7.74 -36.83 -34.07
CA ALA A 39 8.84 -37.76 -34.14
C ALA A 39 10.05 -37.18 -33.38
N LYS A 40 10.69 -38.03 -32.57
CA LYS A 40 11.74 -37.74 -31.57
C LYS A 40 12.97 -36.92 -32.05
N ARG A 41 13.02 -36.51 -33.31
CA ARG A 41 14.12 -35.75 -33.94
C ARG A 41 13.89 -34.24 -34.05
N GLU A 42 12.66 -33.73 -33.95
CA GLU A 42 12.37 -32.29 -34.13
C GLU A 42 12.07 -31.56 -32.81
N ILE A 43 11.93 -32.32 -31.72
CA ILE A 43 11.54 -31.84 -30.39
C ILE A 43 12.47 -30.76 -29.80
N PRO A 44 13.81 -30.83 -29.90
CA PRO A 44 14.67 -29.81 -29.27
C PRO A 44 14.65 -28.46 -30.01
N GLU A 45 14.40 -28.46 -31.32
CA GLU A 45 14.36 -27.24 -32.14
C GLU A 45 13.04 -26.48 -31.96
N VAL A 46 11.93 -27.21 -31.89
CA VAL A 46 10.60 -26.65 -31.66
C VAL A 46 10.46 -26.09 -30.23
N LYS A 47 11.00 -26.80 -29.21
CA LYS A 47 11.04 -26.31 -27.83
C LYS A 47 11.77 -24.96 -27.75
N ARG A 48 12.95 -24.80 -28.36
CA ARG A 48 13.70 -23.55 -28.32
C ARG A 48 12.97 -22.36 -28.98
N ARG A 49 12.32 -22.58 -30.12
CA ARG A 49 11.56 -21.52 -30.81
C ARG A 49 10.31 -21.09 -30.04
N LEU A 50 9.61 -22.02 -29.41
CA LEU A 50 8.43 -21.72 -28.58
C LEU A 50 8.81 -21.03 -27.28
N THR A 51 9.86 -21.48 -26.59
CA THR A 51 10.36 -20.80 -25.39
C THR A 51 10.81 -19.37 -25.70
N GLN A 52 11.43 -19.13 -26.85
CA GLN A 52 11.78 -17.77 -27.27
C GLN A 52 10.55 -16.89 -27.59
N LEU A 53 9.48 -17.46 -28.16
CA LEU A 53 8.23 -16.72 -28.37
C LEU A 53 7.54 -16.36 -27.05
N VAL A 54 7.43 -17.31 -26.12
CA VAL A 54 6.71 -17.14 -24.84
C VAL A 54 7.45 -16.18 -23.90
N VAL A 55 8.78 -16.17 -23.91
CA VAL A 55 9.59 -15.22 -23.11
C VAL A 55 9.49 -13.78 -23.66
N SER A 56 9.02 -13.59 -24.91
CA SER A 56 8.99 -12.25 -25.53
C SER A 56 7.79 -11.38 -25.16
N GLU A 57 6.79 -11.87 -24.41
CA GLU A 57 5.53 -11.14 -24.18
C GLU A 57 5.06 -11.05 -22.71
N GLN A 58 5.94 -11.23 -21.73
CA GLN A 58 5.61 -10.88 -20.33
C GLN A 58 6.39 -9.64 -19.88
N PHE A 59 5.89 -8.48 -20.28
CA PHE A 59 6.26 -7.22 -19.63
C PHE A 59 5.25 -6.95 -18.51
N SER A 60 5.66 -7.17 -17.26
CA SER A 60 4.88 -6.80 -16.08
C SER A 60 5.30 -5.40 -15.63
N GLY A 61 4.45 -4.44 -15.94
CA GLY A 61 4.53 -3.05 -15.53
C GLY A 61 3.22 -2.36 -15.90
N PRO A 62 2.84 -1.25 -15.23
CA PRO A 62 1.58 -0.55 -15.50
C PRO A 62 1.51 0.08 -16.90
N MET A 63 2.64 0.10 -17.61
CA MET A 63 2.77 0.67 -18.95
C MET A 63 3.02 -0.45 -19.97
N PRO A 64 2.30 -0.47 -21.11
CA PRO A 64 2.55 -1.41 -22.19
C PRO A 64 3.98 -1.22 -22.73
N HIS A 65 4.58 -2.29 -23.24
CA HIS A 65 5.94 -2.25 -23.78
C HIS A 65 6.07 -1.11 -24.81
N PRO A 66 7.16 -0.30 -24.81
CA PRO A 66 7.29 0.90 -25.64
C PRO A 66 7.05 0.66 -27.14
N LYS A 67 7.34 -0.56 -27.60
CA LYS A 67 7.06 -1.01 -28.97
C LYS A 67 5.56 -0.96 -29.31
N TYR A 68 4.69 -1.35 -28.37
CA TYR A 68 3.24 -1.30 -28.55
C TYR A 68 2.70 0.13 -28.56
N LEU A 69 3.25 1.03 -27.74
CA LEU A 69 2.88 2.46 -27.80
C LEU A 69 3.14 3.04 -29.20
N ARG A 70 4.28 2.70 -29.79
CA ARG A 70 4.59 3.13 -31.16
C ARG A 70 3.63 2.54 -32.19
N GLU A 71 3.30 1.25 -32.07
CA GLU A 71 2.30 0.60 -32.93
C GLU A 71 0.89 1.20 -32.76
N TYR A 72 0.49 1.60 -31.55
CA TYR A 72 -0.78 2.30 -31.33
C TYR A 72 -0.81 3.68 -31.99
N ASP A 73 0.31 4.41 -31.96
CA ASP A 73 0.41 5.72 -32.61
C ASP A 73 0.45 5.60 -34.14
N ASP A 74 1.07 4.53 -34.66
CA ASP A 74 1.09 4.21 -36.09
C ASP A 74 -0.32 3.83 -36.61
N ILE A 75 -1.16 3.19 -35.79
CA ILE A 75 -2.56 2.85 -36.12
C ILE A 75 -3.47 4.09 -36.02
N LEU A 76 -3.31 4.89 -34.96
CA LEU A 76 -4.08 6.10 -34.72
C LEU A 76 -3.13 7.20 -34.22
N PRO A 77 -2.79 8.18 -35.07
CA PRO A 77 -1.87 9.25 -34.70
C PRO A 77 -2.35 10.00 -33.45
N GLY A 78 -1.48 10.13 -32.44
CA GLY A 78 -1.78 10.78 -31.17
C GLY A 78 -2.46 9.87 -30.13
N ALA A 79 -2.59 8.57 -30.39
CA ALA A 79 -3.15 7.63 -29.43
C ALA A 79 -2.27 7.50 -28.17
N THR A 80 -0.95 7.50 -28.34
CA THR A 80 -0.01 7.36 -27.21
C THR A 80 -0.10 8.57 -26.29
N GLU A 81 -0.12 9.78 -26.84
CA GLU A 81 -0.29 11.03 -26.08
C GLU A 81 -1.60 11.01 -25.28
N ARG A 82 -2.71 10.55 -25.89
CA ARG A 82 -4.00 10.45 -25.20
C ARG A 82 -3.98 9.43 -24.06
N ILE A 83 -3.28 8.31 -24.22
CA ILE A 83 -3.13 7.27 -23.20
C ILE A 83 -2.27 7.79 -22.03
N LEU A 84 -1.12 8.41 -22.33
CA LEU A 84 -0.26 9.01 -21.32
C LEU A 84 -0.98 10.13 -20.57
N ALA A 85 -1.63 11.05 -21.28
CA ALA A 85 -2.40 12.12 -20.66
C ALA A 85 -3.56 11.58 -19.79
N MET A 86 -4.19 10.48 -20.18
CA MET A 86 -5.20 9.82 -19.34
C MET A 86 -4.57 9.21 -18.09
N ALA A 87 -3.42 8.55 -18.22
CA ALA A 87 -2.69 7.96 -17.10
C ALA A 87 -2.19 9.03 -16.11
N GLU A 88 -1.66 10.15 -16.62
CA GLU A 88 -1.22 11.30 -15.82
C GLU A 88 -2.38 11.93 -15.05
N ARG A 89 -3.52 12.19 -15.71
CA ARG A 89 -4.71 12.71 -15.03
C ARG A 89 -5.24 11.75 -13.98
N ASN A 90 -5.22 10.44 -14.26
CA ASN A 90 -5.63 9.45 -13.29
C ASN A 90 -4.66 9.42 -12.10
N LEU A 91 -3.36 9.55 -12.33
CA LEU A 91 -2.35 9.64 -11.27
C LEU A 91 -2.55 10.91 -10.43
N GLU A 92 -2.75 12.07 -11.06
CA GLU A 92 -3.01 13.34 -10.38
C GLU A 92 -4.29 13.26 -9.53
N HIS A 93 -5.36 12.66 -10.07
CA HIS A 93 -6.59 12.43 -9.32
C HIS A 93 -6.38 11.51 -8.11
N ASN A 94 -5.61 10.42 -8.26
CA ASN A 94 -5.30 9.52 -7.13
C ASN A 94 -4.46 10.24 -6.07
N ILE A 95 -3.46 11.02 -6.47
CA ILE A 95 -2.64 11.81 -5.54
C ILE A 95 -3.52 12.84 -4.80
N ASP A 96 -4.42 13.52 -5.50
CA ASP A 96 -5.33 14.49 -4.88
C ASP A 96 -6.28 13.80 -3.88
N MET A 97 -6.86 12.66 -4.25
CA MET A 97 -7.68 11.85 -3.35
C MET A 97 -6.91 11.40 -2.10
N ASP A 98 -5.69 10.88 -2.27
CA ASP A 98 -4.84 10.47 -1.15
C ASP A 98 -4.53 11.67 -0.23
N GLN A 99 -4.23 12.84 -0.81
CA GLN A 99 -4.01 14.06 -0.04
C GLN A 99 -5.27 14.51 0.71
N GLN A 100 -6.44 14.44 0.09
CA GLN A 100 -7.71 14.79 0.74
C GLN A 100 -8.01 13.86 1.91
N VAL A 101 -7.80 12.55 1.75
CA VAL A 101 -7.99 11.56 2.83
C VAL A 101 -7.06 11.85 3.99
N VAL A 102 -5.76 12.06 3.72
CA VAL A 102 -4.78 12.38 4.78
C VAL A 102 -5.14 13.69 5.48
N ARG A 103 -5.56 14.73 4.74
CA ARG A 103 -5.98 16.01 5.33
C ARG A 103 -7.23 15.85 6.19
N ALA A 104 -8.22 15.08 5.75
CA ALA A 104 -9.43 14.80 6.51
C ALA A 104 -9.09 14.03 7.80
N GLU A 105 -8.23 13.03 7.73
CA GLU A 105 -7.80 12.26 8.91
C GLU A 105 -7.06 13.14 9.93
N VAL A 106 -6.17 14.02 9.47
CA VAL A 106 -5.49 14.99 10.34
C VAL A 106 -6.49 15.98 10.95
N ALA A 107 -7.45 16.48 10.16
CA ALA A 107 -8.49 17.39 10.65
C ALA A 107 -9.38 16.70 11.71
N ASP A 108 -9.85 15.48 11.46
CA ASP A 108 -10.67 14.72 12.40
C ASP A 108 -9.90 14.39 13.69
N ARG A 109 -8.61 14.02 13.56
CA ARG A 109 -7.75 13.75 14.73
C ARG A 109 -7.52 15.01 15.56
N THR A 110 -7.25 16.14 14.92
CA THR A 110 -7.02 17.41 15.63
C THR A 110 -8.30 17.94 16.28
N LEU A 111 -9.44 17.89 15.57
CA LEU A 111 -10.75 18.26 16.14
C LEU A 111 -11.12 17.34 17.31
N GLY A 112 -10.96 16.02 17.17
CA GLY A 112 -11.20 15.08 18.25
C GLY A 112 -10.32 15.33 19.48
N MET A 113 -9.05 15.71 19.27
CA MET A 113 -8.14 16.09 20.35
C MET A 113 -8.59 17.39 21.06
N TYR A 114 -9.00 18.42 20.31
CA TYR A 114 -9.51 19.66 20.91
C TYR A 114 -10.81 19.45 21.69
N LEU A 115 -11.77 18.70 21.14
CA LEU A 115 -13.02 18.37 21.82
C LEU A 115 -12.77 17.53 23.08
N GLY A 116 -11.87 16.53 22.99
CA GLY A 116 -11.46 15.73 24.14
C GLY A 116 -10.76 16.55 25.23
N ALA A 117 -9.84 17.44 24.85
CA ALA A 117 -9.16 18.34 25.78
C ALA A 117 -10.14 19.33 26.44
N SER A 118 -11.08 19.87 25.69
CA SER A 118 -12.13 20.74 26.21
C SER A 118 -13.02 20.02 27.22
N LEU A 119 -13.46 18.80 26.92
CA LEU A 119 -14.28 18.00 27.82
C LEU A 119 -13.52 17.63 29.10
N PHE A 120 -12.25 17.22 28.97
CA PHE A 120 -11.39 16.92 30.10
C PHE A 120 -11.18 18.15 31.00
N GLY A 121 -10.91 19.32 30.41
CA GLY A 121 -10.83 20.58 31.14
C GLY A 121 -12.14 20.95 31.85
N LEU A 122 -13.28 20.75 31.19
CA LEU A 122 -14.61 20.99 31.78
C LEU A 122 -14.87 20.08 32.99
N LEU A 123 -14.43 18.81 32.97
CA LEU A 123 -14.54 17.92 34.13
C LEU A 123 -13.71 18.40 35.32
N ILE A 124 -12.50 18.94 35.07
CA ILE A 124 -11.65 19.50 36.14
C ILE A 124 -12.29 20.76 36.73
N VAL A 125 -12.77 21.67 35.88
CA VAL A 125 -13.47 22.89 36.34
C VAL A 125 -14.75 22.52 37.09
N GLY A 126 -15.51 21.54 36.61
CA GLY A 126 -16.70 21.01 37.27
C GLY A 126 -16.40 20.39 38.63
N ALA A 127 -15.31 19.64 38.76
CA ALA A 127 -14.84 19.12 40.05
C ALA A 127 -14.50 20.27 41.01
N PHE A 128 -13.82 21.31 40.52
CA PHE A 128 -13.44 22.46 41.34
C PHE A 128 -14.68 23.25 41.79
N ALA A 129 -15.64 23.49 40.90
CA ALA A 129 -16.91 24.14 41.23
C ALA A 129 -17.74 23.31 42.23
N ALA A 130 -17.74 21.98 42.11
CA ALA A 130 -18.45 21.09 43.03
C ALA A 130 -17.93 21.21 44.47
N LEU A 131 -16.66 21.53 44.69
CA LEU A 131 -16.12 21.77 46.04
C LEU A 131 -16.77 22.97 46.76
N PHE A 132 -17.25 23.97 46.02
CA PHE A 132 -17.90 25.15 46.60
C PHE A 132 -19.41 24.94 46.83
N VAL A 133 -20.04 24.04 46.08
CA VAL A 133 -21.49 23.79 46.16
C VAL A 133 -21.81 22.62 47.11
N THR A 134 -20.93 21.61 47.17
CA THR A 134 -21.19 20.36 47.90
C THR A 134 -20.30 20.27 49.14
N LYS A 135 -20.91 19.93 50.29
CA LYS A 135 -20.17 19.73 51.55
C LYS A 135 -19.48 18.36 51.64
N THR A 136 -19.75 17.47 50.69
CA THR A 136 -19.24 16.10 50.66
C THR A 136 -18.22 15.92 49.53
N PRO A 137 -17.09 15.22 49.78
CA PRO A 137 -16.02 15.07 48.77
C PRO A 137 -16.34 14.05 47.67
N VAL A 138 -17.48 13.35 47.77
CA VAL A 138 -17.84 12.25 46.86
C VAL A 138 -18.06 12.74 45.43
N ILE A 139 -18.79 13.85 45.27
CA ILE A 139 -19.13 14.42 43.96
C ILE A 139 -17.88 14.91 43.21
N PRO A 140 -17.02 15.78 43.77
CA PRO A 140 -15.78 16.17 43.10
C PRO A 140 -14.83 14.99 42.84
N GLY A 141 -14.80 14.00 43.75
CA GLY A 141 -14.04 12.76 43.55
C GLY A 141 -14.52 11.95 42.33
N LEU A 142 -15.82 11.90 42.07
CA LEU A 142 -16.38 11.23 40.90
C LEU A 142 -15.97 11.92 39.60
N PHE A 143 -16.06 13.25 39.53
CA PHE A 143 -15.64 14.02 38.35
C PHE A 143 -14.15 13.82 38.03
N LEU A 144 -13.29 13.88 39.04
CA LEU A 144 -11.85 13.63 38.86
C LEU A 144 -11.56 12.18 38.51
N GLY A 145 -12.28 11.23 39.10
CA GLY A 145 -12.14 9.80 38.78
C GLY A 145 -12.48 9.50 37.33
N THR A 146 -13.59 10.04 36.83
CA THR A 146 -13.98 9.91 35.41
C THR A 146 -12.96 10.57 34.48
N ALA A 147 -12.49 11.78 34.83
CA ALA A 147 -11.46 12.46 34.06
C ALA A 147 -10.17 11.64 34.01
N ALA A 148 -9.68 11.11 35.15
CA ALA A 148 -8.46 10.33 35.22
C ALA A 148 -8.52 9.05 34.37
N ILE A 149 -9.61 8.27 34.48
CA ILE A 149 -9.80 7.06 33.67
C ILE A 149 -9.86 7.43 32.18
N GLY A 150 -10.66 8.44 31.82
CA GLY A 150 -10.77 8.90 30.44
C GLY A 150 -9.42 9.38 29.88
N GLY A 151 -8.64 10.11 30.66
CA GLY A 151 -7.31 10.59 30.30
C GLY A 151 -6.31 9.45 30.10
N VAL A 152 -6.30 8.44 30.96
CA VAL A 152 -5.43 7.25 30.80
C VAL A 152 -5.79 6.48 29.53
N VAL A 153 -7.08 6.26 29.27
CA VAL A 153 -7.54 5.57 28.06
C VAL A 153 -7.15 6.36 26.80
N ALA A 154 -7.33 7.68 26.81
CA ALA A 154 -6.92 8.56 25.72
C ALA A 154 -5.41 8.54 25.49
N PHE A 155 -4.61 8.53 26.57
CA PHE A 155 -3.15 8.46 26.50
C PHE A 155 -2.66 7.13 25.92
N ILE A 156 -3.25 6.00 26.34
CA ILE A 156 -2.91 4.68 25.81
C ILE A 156 -3.28 4.60 24.32
N LYS A 157 -4.47 5.06 23.94
CA LYS A 157 -4.90 5.07 22.53
C LYS A 157 -4.03 6.01 21.68
N GLY A 158 -3.65 7.17 22.22
CA GLY A 158 -2.71 8.10 21.58
C GLY A 158 -1.31 7.52 21.40
N ARG A 159 -0.82 6.72 22.36
CA ARG A 159 0.49 6.06 22.31
C ARG A 159 0.52 4.87 21.32
N ASN A 160 -0.59 4.17 21.16
CA ASN A 160 -0.68 2.98 20.31
C ASN A 160 -1.13 3.28 18.86
N GLY A 161 -1.38 4.55 18.53
CA GLY A 161 -1.64 4.96 17.15
C GLY A 161 -0.37 4.82 16.31
N LYS A 162 -0.24 3.68 15.63
CA LYS A 162 0.47 3.60 14.35
C LYS A 162 -0.30 4.43 13.33
#